data_AF-A0AAD5WD33-F1
#
_entry.id   AF-A0AAD5WD33-F1
#
_cell.length_a   1.000
_cell.length_b   1.000
_cell.length_c   1.000
_cell.angle_alpha   90.00
_cell.angle_beta   90.00
_cell.angle_gamma   90.00
#
_symmetry.space_group_name_H-M   'P 1'
#
loop_
_entity.id
_entity.type
_entity.pdbx_description
1 polymer ?
#
loop_
_entity_poly.entity_id
_entity_poly.type
_entity_poly.pdbx_seq_one_letter_code
_entity_poly.pdbx_strand_id
1 'polypeptide(L)'
;MRSMIFGFLAFSCAYAISLITYWNEDDTNRLSRLFEDVLNTKRDRIDSLHYAISGLKLLNAAPSATLVEELCEIAKKADLTVLETLYHASALSGDLPNCTISKITEAQINKAAFDQLLEASMKADDSPNNLAWVYNAAALLDRPTAAEYFDKIKNLVSQANEIDQRFLQFDGGLITTANALHGILSLAELQGKLPAVTKDQMSLFTNYLLSRKRVFTEKSAFFLLSALGTLANNHGFVPVTVSLVDPIMADRSK
;
A
#
# COMPACT_ATOMS: atom_id res chain seq x y z
N MET A 1 19.71 39.65 -44.98
CA MET A 1 18.50 39.33 -44.21
C MET A 1 18.12 37.88 -44.47
N ARG A 2 18.39 36.99 -43.51
CA ARG A 2 17.90 35.60 -43.48
C ARG A 2 17.65 35.26 -42.01
N SER A 3 16.38 35.09 -41.68
CA SER A 3 15.87 34.99 -40.32
C SER A 3 16.39 33.76 -39.58
N MET A 4 16.93 33.97 -38.38
CA MET A 4 17.11 32.92 -37.38
C MET A 4 15.74 32.57 -36.79
N ILE A 5 15.31 31.32 -36.96
CA ILE A 5 14.15 30.76 -36.26
C ILE A 5 14.67 30.25 -34.91
N PHE A 6 14.44 31.01 -33.85
CA PHE A 6 14.58 30.52 -32.48
C PHE A 6 13.39 29.61 -32.17
N GLY A 7 13.62 28.30 -32.21
CA GLY A 7 12.67 27.31 -31.69
C GLY A 7 12.64 27.40 -30.18
N PHE A 8 11.59 28.02 -29.62
CA PHE A 8 11.25 27.89 -28.21
C PHE A 8 10.79 26.45 -27.98
N LEU A 9 11.67 25.61 -27.44
CA LEU A 9 11.29 24.37 -26.78
C LEU A 9 10.50 24.75 -25.53
N ALA A 10 9.18 24.79 -25.64
CA ALA A 10 8.29 24.82 -24.50
C ALA A 10 8.47 23.49 -23.75
N PHE A 11 9.33 23.50 -22.74
CA PHE A 11 9.42 22.42 -21.77
C PHE A 11 8.14 22.47 -20.95
N SER A 12 7.11 21.73 -21.37
CA SER A 12 6.02 21.38 -20.47
C SER A 12 6.65 20.53 -19.37
N CYS A 13 6.95 21.15 -18.24
CA CYS A 13 7.21 20.43 -17.00
C CYS A 13 5.92 19.67 -16.64
N ALA A 14 5.73 18.51 -17.25
CA ALA A 14 5.00 17.43 -16.60
C ALA A 14 5.84 17.10 -15.36
N TYR A 15 5.44 17.64 -14.21
CA TYR A 15 6.01 17.25 -12.93
C TYR A 15 5.72 15.75 -12.77
N ALA A 16 6.66 14.91 -13.20
CA ALA A 16 6.69 13.54 -12.77
C ALA A 16 6.84 13.58 -11.24
N ILE A 17 5.79 13.17 -10.54
CA ILE A 17 5.77 13.11 -9.08
C ILE A 17 6.77 12.05 -8.68
N SER A 18 7.97 12.48 -8.33
CA SER A 18 8.96 11.66 -7.68
C SER A 18 8.52 11.50 -6.23
N LEU A 19 8.29 10.26 -5.78
CA LEU A 19 8.07 9.96 -4.36
C LEU A 19 9.18 10.59 -3.48
N ILE A 20 10.39 10.74 -4.01
CA ILE A 20 11.58 11.26 -3.33
C ILE A 20 11.46 12.76 -2.98
N THR A 21 10.67 13.56 -3.73
CA THR A 21 10.48 14.98 -3.37
C THR A 21 9.48 15.17 -2.24
N TYR A 22 8.60 14.19 -2.03
CA TYR A 22 7.55 14.28 -1.02
C TYR A 22 7.84 13.43 0.22
N TRP A 23 8.55 12.32 0.06
CA TRP A 23 8.97 11.41 1.12
C TRP A 23 10.48 11.51 1.33
N ASN A 24 10.90 11.81 2.56
CA ASN A 24 12.31 11.93 2.91
C ASN A 24 12.69 11.03 4.10
N GLU A 25 13.96 11.07 4.50
CA GLU A 25 14.47 10.27 5.61
C GLU A 25 13.77 10.59 6.94
N ASP A 26 13.39 11.85 7.18
CA ASP A 26 12.64 12.24 8.38
C ASP A 26 11.27 11.55 8.45
N ASP A 27 10.59 11.38 7.30
CA ASP A 27 9.32 10.66 7.24
C ASP A 27 9.50 9.18 7.57
N THR A 28 10.52 8.53 6.99
CA THR A 28 10.88 7.15 7.33
C THR A 28 11.18 7.01 8.82
N ASN A 29 12.08 7.84 9.35
CA ASN A 29 12.49 7.80 10.76
C ASN A 29 11.31 8.04 11.71
N ARG A 30 10.41 8.96 11.35
CA ARG A 30 9.21 9.25 12.15
C ARG A 30 8.25 8.07 12.20
N LEU A 31 8.01 7.39 11.07
CA LEU A 31 7.14 6.21 11.06
C LEU A 31 7.79 4.99 11.71
N SER A 32 9.10 4.78 11.53
CA SER A 32 9.82 3.73 12.26
C SER A 32 9.67 3.90 13.76
N ARG A 33 9.86 5.12 14.29
CA ARG A 33 9.65 5.41 15.72
C ARG A 33 8.21 5.19 16.17
N LEU A 34 7.23 5.57 15.36
CA LEU A 34 5.81 5.31 15.67
C LEU A 34 5.55 3.80 15.83
N PHE A 35 6.08 2.99 14.92
CA PHE A 35 5.92 1.55 15.00
C PHE A 35 6.70 0.93 16.16
N GLU A 36 7.94 1.34 16.38
CA GLU A 36 8.75 0.90 17.53
C GLU A 36 8.06 1.22 18.87
N ASP A 37 7.48 2.41 19.01
CA ASP A 37 6.69 2.80 20.18
C ASP A 37 5.46 1.90 20.36
N VAL A 38 4.74 1.60 19.27
CA VAL A 38 3.58 0.70 19.29
C VAL A 38 3.97 -0.70 19.71
N LEU A 39 5.10 -1.21 19.23
CA LEU A 39 5.64 -2.46 19.73
C LEU A 39 5.78 -2.33 21.26
N ASN A 40 6.58 -1.39 21.75
CA ASN A 40 6.87 -1.27 23.18
C ASN A 40 5.67 -1.03 24.10
N THR A 41 4.62 -0.36 23.61
CA THR A 41 3.51 0.10 24.47
C THR A 41 2.23 -0.72 24.33
N LYS A 42 1.96 -1.35 23.18
CA LYS A 42 0.68 -2.03 22.87
C LYS A 42 0.82 -3.55 22.74
N ARG A 43 1.52 -4.18 23.68
CA ARG A 43 1.83 -5.62 23.69
C ARG A 43 0.60 -6.53 23.78
N ASP A 44 -0.51 -6.02 24.30
CA ASP A 44 -1.79 -6.71 24.44
C ASP A 44 -2.64 -6.67 23.16
N ARG A 45 -2.23 -5.89 22.15
CA ARG A 45 -3.00 -5.60 20.93
C ARG A 45 -2.35 -6.20 19.70
N ILE A 46 -2.72 -7.45 19.40
CA ILE A 46 -2.14 -8.20 18.28
C ILE A 46 -2.34 -7.50 16.92
N ASP A 47 -3.44 -6.77 16.77
CA ASP A 47 -3.74 -5.94 15.61
C ASP A 47 -2.72 -4.81 15.45
N SER A 48 -2.47 -4.06 16.52
CA SER A 48 -1.46 -3.01 16.56
C SER A 48 -0.05 -3.56 16.31
N LEU A 49 0.28 -4.73 16.87
CA LEU A 49 1.57 -5.38 16.68
C LEU A 49 1.78 -5.84 15.22
N HIS A 50 0.75 -6.43 14.59
CA HIS A 50 0.77 -6.76 13.17
C HIS A 50 1.08 -5.50 12.35
N TYR A 51 0.27 -4.44 12.48
CA TYR A 51 0.48 -3.21 11.70
C TYR A 51 1.87 -2.60 11.90
N ALA A 52 2.40 -2.65 13.12
CA ALA A 52 3.73 -2.13 13.41
C ALA A 52 4.86 -2.95 12.79
N ILE A 53 4.83 -4.28 12.89
CA ILE A 53 5.85 -5.14 12.30
C ILE A 53 5.82 -5.08 10.77
N SER A 54 4.64 -5.19 10.16
CA SER A 54 4.53 -5.09 8.70
C SER A 54 4.92 -3.69 8.20
N GLY A 55 4.58 -2.65 8.96
CA GLY A 55 5.01 -1.28 8.69
C GLY A 55 6.53 -1.13 8.69
N LEU A 56 7.23 -1.68 9.70
CA LEU A 56 8.69 -1.68 9.76
C LEU A 56 9.30 -2.45 8.58
N LYS A 57 8.74 -3.61 8.24
CA LYS A 57 9.17 -4.39 7.07
C LYS A 57 9.06 -3.61 5.76
N LEU A 58 7.96 -2.88 5.55
CA LEU A 58 7.77 -2.00 4.38
C LEU A 58 8.79 -0.85 4.33
N LEU A 59 9.29 -0.40 5.48
CA LEU A 59 10.34 0.60 5.60
C LEU A 59 11.76 0.02 5.50
N ASN A 60 11.90 -1.30 5.29
CA ASN A 60 13.17 -2.02 5.41
C ASN A 60 13.87 -1.81 6.77
N ALA A 61 13.07 -1.63 7.83
CA ALA A 61 13.53 -1.56 9.21
C ALA A 61 13.21 -2.87 9.94
N ALA A 62 14.01 -3.21 10.95
CA ALA A 62 13.82 -4.43 11.74
C ALA A 62 13.85 -4.12 13.25
N PRO A 63 12.97 -4.74 14.05
CA PRO A 63 13.04 -4.67 15.50
C PRO A 63 14.28 -5.41 16.04
N SER A 64 14.61 -5.19 17.32
CA SER A 64 15.69 -5.92 17.99
C SER A 64 15.38 -7.43 18.11
N ALA A 65 16.41 -8.27 18.16
CA ALA A 65 16.25 -9.73 18.24
C ALA A 65 15.45 -10.18 19.48
N THR A 66 15.68 -9.55 20.64
CA THR A 66 14.93 -9.84 21.88
C THR A 66 13.44 -9.55 21.70
N LEU A 67 13.13 -8.46 21.00
CA LEU A 67 11.78 -8.05 20.72
C LEU A 67 11.07 -9.01 19.76
N VAL A 68 11.78 -9.54 18.77
CA VAL A 68 11.25 -10.56 17.86
C VAL A 68 10.78 -11.80 18.63
N GLU A 69 11.57 -12.29 19.58
CA GLU A 69 11.23 -13.46 20.39
C GLU A 69 9.97 -13.22 21.23
N GLU A 70 9.90 -12.08 21.93
CA GLU A 70 8.74 -11.70 22.74
C GLU A 70 7.45 -11.59 21.91
N LEU A 71 7.52 -10.92 20.76
CA LEU A 71 6.39 -10.75 19.85
C LEU A 71 5.92 -12.09 19.27
N CYS A 72 6.86 -12.99 18.96
CA CYS A 72 6.52 -14.31 18.48
C CYS A 72 5.80 -15.13 19.55
N GLU A 73 6.21 -15.03 20.82
CA GLU A 73 5.51 -15.68 21.93
C GLU A 73 4.10 -15.12 22.15
N ILE A 74 3.88 -13.81 21.94
CA ILE A 74 2.54 -13.21 21.93
C ILE A 74 1.69 -13.83 20.81
N ALA A 75 2.22 -13.91 19.59
CA ALA A 75 1.51 -14.46 18.44
C ALA A 75 1.13 -15.94 18.64
N LYS A 76 2.01 -16.75 19.24
CA LYS A 76 1.74 -18.16 19.56
C LYS A 76 0.67 -18.36 20.64
N LYS A 77 0.55 -17.42 21.59
CA LYS A 77 -0.42 -17.46 22.69
C LYS A 77 -1.78 -16.87 22.34
N ALA A 78 -1.89 -16.25 21.17
CA ALA A 78 -3.12 -15.62 20.72
C ALA A 78 -4.27 -16.64 20.60
N ASP A 79 -5.51 -16.17 20.83
CA ASP A 79 -6.70 -16.98 20.62
C ASP A 79 -7.01 -17.11 19.12
N LEU A 80 -6.47 -18.17 18.52
CA LEU A 80 -6.63 -18.46 17.10
C LEU A 80 -8.05 -18.95 16.72
N THR A 81 -8.98 -19.05 17.68
CA THR A 81 -10.39 -19.35 17.38
C THR A 81 -11.14 -18.13 16.85
N VAL A 82 -10.64 -16.92 17.14
CA VAL A 82 -11.17 -15.66 16.62
C VAL A 82 -10.50 -15.34 15.28
N LEU A 83 -11.29 -15.22 14.21
CA LEU A 83 -10.77 -15.03 12.84
C LEU A 83 -9.87 -13.79 12.71
N GLU A 84 -10.25 -12.67 13.32
CA GLU A 84 -9.46 -11.44 13.31
C GLU A 84 -8.10 -11.65 14.02
N THR A 85 -8.12 -12.26 15.20
CA THR A 85 -6.91 -12.61 15.95
C THR A 85 -6.02 -13.58 15.19
N LEU A 86 -6.61 -14.60 14.57
CA LEU A 86 -5.91 -15.55 13.70
C LEU A 86 -5.21 -14.81 12.55
N TYR A 87 -5.92 -13.91 11.86
CA TYR A 87 -5.35 -13.13 10.76
C TYR A 87 -4.15 -12.29 11.22
N HIS A 88 -4.33 -11.49 12.28
CA HIS A 88 -3.26 -10.64 12.79
C HIS A 88 -2.08 -11.45 13.35
N ALA A 89 -2.33 -12.57 14.03
CA ALA A 89 -1.27 -13.47 14.51
C ALA A 89 -0.48 -14.09 13.36
N SER A 90 -1.17 -14.53 12.30
CA SER A 90 -0.56 -15.16 11.13
C SER A 90 0.33 -14.18 10.37
N ALA A 91 -0.18 -12.98 10.10
CA ALA A 91 0.56 -11.94 9.40
C ALA A 91 1.78 -11.47 10.22
N LEU A 92 1.59 -11.25 11.52
CA LEU A 92 2.69 -10.95 12.44
C LEU A 92 3.78 -12.04 12.42
N SER A 93 3.38 -13.31 12.50
CA SER A 93 4.31 -14.45 12.44
C SER A 93 5.04 -14.54 11.10
N GLY A 94 4.36 -14.24 9.98
CA GLY A 94 4.95 -14.30 8.64
C GLY A 94 5.98 -13.19 8.38
N ASP A 95 5.88 -12.07 9.09
CA ASP A 95 6.82 -10.96 8.99
C ASP A 95 7.97 -11.04 10.00
N LEU A 96 7.83 -11.81 11.08
CA LEU A 96 8.89 -12.05 12.05
C LEU A 96 9.81 -13.20 11.61
N PRO A 97 11.15 -13.01 11.66
CA PRO A 97 12.08 -14.08 11.30
C PRO A 97 11.99 -15.23 12.30
N ASN A 98 11.97 -16.47 11.80
CA ASN A 98 11.92 -17.71 12.60
C ASN A 98 10.70 -17.84 13.53
N CYS A 99 9.61 -17.09 13.27
CA CYS A 99 8.36 -17.26 14.00
C CYS A 99 7.40 -18.19 13.24
N THR A 100 7.06 -19.34 13.82
CA THR A 100 6.09 -20.28 13.24
C THR A 100 5.01 -20.58 14.25
N ILE A 101 3.75 -20.39 13.84
CA ILE A 101 2.57 -20.77 14.63
C ILE A 101 2.13 -22.16 14.14
N SER A 102 2.45 -23.20 14.90
CA SER A 102 2.21 -24.62 14.54
C SER A 102 0.73 -25.03 14.40
N LYS A 103 -0.21 -24.11 14.61
CA LYS A 103 -1.66 -24.38 14.55
C LYS A 103 -2.31 -24.04 13.21
N ILE A 104 -1.59 -23.45 12.27
CA ILE A 104 -2.14 -23.11 10.95
C ILE A 104 -1.69 -24.19 9.98
N THR A 105 -2.35 -25.34 10.04
CA THR A 105 -2.30 -26.26 8.91
C THR A 105 -2.98 -25.57 7.73
N GLU A 106 -2.32 -25.56 6.57
CA GLU A 106 -2.83 -25.17 5.23
C GLU A 106 -4.11 -25.93 4.79
N ALA A 107 -4.81 -26.59 5.70
CA ALA A 107 -6.01 -27.34 5.47
C ALA A 107 -7.18 -26.40 5.15
N GLN A 108 -7.35 -26.18 3.85
CA GLN A 108 -8.63 -25.94 3.18
C GLN A 108 -9.35 -24.64 3.53
N ILE A 109 -8.77 -23.49 3.13
CA ILE A 109 -9.67 -22.46 2.59
C ILE A 109 -10.22 -23.06 1.30
N ASN A 110 -11.44 -23.59 1.36
CA ASN A 110 -12.17 -23.99 0.17
C ASN A 110 -12.28 -22.76 -0.74
N LYS A 111 -11.45 -22.70 -1.78
CA LYS A 111 -11.35 -21.54 -2.67
C LYS A 111 -12.70 -21.16 -3.27
N ALA A 112 -13.53 -22.14 -3.60
CA ALA A 112 -14.87 -21.90 -4.13
C ALA A 112 -15.80 -21.29 -3.07
N ALA A 113 -15.72 -21.73 -1.81
CA ALA A 113 -16.49 -21.12 -0.73
C ALA A 113 -15.99 -19.70 -0.40
N PHE A 114 -14.68 -19.47 -0.51
CA PHE A 114 -14.09 -18.15 -0.32
C PHE A 114 -14.53 -17.18 -1.43
N ASP A 115 -14.46 -17.62 -2.68
CA ASP A 115 -14.95 -16.87 -3.83
C ASP A 115 -16.45 -16.52 -3.71
N GLN A 116 -17.30 -17.48 -3.35
CA GLN A 116 -18.73 -17.24 -3.08
C GLN A 116 -18.97 -16.22 -1.96
N LEU A 117 -18.12 -16.23 -0.91
CA LEU A 117 -18.20 -15.25 0.18
C LEU A 117 -17.84 -13.84 -0.31
N LEU A 118 -16.81 -13.72 -1.15
CA LEU A 118 -16.41 -12.44 -1.74
C LEU A 118 -17.50 -11.89 -2.66
N GLU A 119 -18.09 -12.74 -3.51
CA GLU A 119 -19.23 -12.33 -4.34
C GLU A 119 -20.42 -11.85 -3.49
N ALA A 120 -20.76 -12.59 -2.43
CA ALA A 120 -21.88 -12.24 -1.55
C ALA A 120 -21.60 -10.91 -0.83
N SER A 121 -20.37 -10.70 -0.35
CA SER A 121 -19.94 -9.44 0.27
C SER A 121 -20.06 -8.27 -0.69
N MET A 122 -19.60 -8.39 -1.94
CA MET A 122 -19.73 -7.32 -2.94
C MET A 122 -21.19 -6.99 -3.28
N LYS A 123 -22.07 -8.00 -3.30
CA LYS A 123 -23.50 -7.80 -3.59
C LYS A 123 -24.23 -7.14 -2.41
N ALA A 124 -23.76 -7.38 -1.19
CA ALA A 124 -24.38 -6.85 0.03
C ALA A 124 -23.98 -5.39 0.31
N ASP A 125 -22.74 -5.02 0.00
CA ASP A 125 -22.20 -3.68 0.26
C ASP A 125 -21.23 -3.29 -0.86
N ASP A 126 -21.62 -2.33 -1.70
CA ASP A 126 -20.83 -1.81 -2.80
C ASP A 126 -20.00 -0.57 -2.42
N SER A 127 -19.95 -0.22 -1.13
CA SER A 127 -19.17 0.92 -0.65
C SER A 127 -17.67 0.73 -0.91
N PRO A 128 -16.91 1.83 -1.09
CA PRO A 128 -15.49 1.73 -1.36
C PRO A 128 -14.70 1.01 -0.26
N ASN A 129 -15.17 1.11 0.99
CA ASN A 129 -14.55 0.45 2.13
C ASN A 129 -14.70 -1.07 2.03
N ASN A 130 -15.90 -1.59 1.72
CA ASN A 130 -16.09 -3.02 1.55
C ASN A 130 -15.37 -3.55 0.30
N LEU A 131 -15.50 -2.85 -0.83
CA LEU A 131 -14.82 -3.24 -2.07
C LEU A 131 -13.29 -3.27 -1.94
N ALA A 132 -12.70 -2.36 -1.16
CA ALA A 132 -11.28 -2.40 -0.84
C ALA A 132 -10.89 -3.72 -0.18
N TRP A 133 -11.63 -4.18 0.84
CA TRP A 133 -11.39 -5.46 1.48
C TRP A 133 -11.57 -6.65 0.54
N VAL A 134 -12.62 -6.62 -0.29
CA VAL A 134 -12.86 -7.68 -1.27
C VAL A 134 -11.69 -7.79 -2.25
N TYR A 135 -11.19 -6.68 -2.78
CA TYR A 135 -10.10 -6.72 -3.76
C TYR A 135 -8.78 -7.20 -3.15
N ASN A 136 -8.50 -6.83 -1.91
CA ASN A 136 -7.37 -7.38 -1.16
C ASN A 136 -7.50 -8.90 -0.98
N ALA A 137 -8.69 -9.37 -0.59
CA ALA A 137 -8.96 -10.79 -0.42
C ALA A 137 -8.91 -11.55 -1.75
N ALA A 138 -9.45 -10.97 -2.83
CA ALA A 138 -9.44 -11.57 -4.17
C ALA A 138 -8.01 -11.71 -4.73
N ALA A 139 -7.06 -10.87 -4.31
CA ALA A 139 -5.65 -11.03 -4.67
C ALA A 139 -5.00 -12.31 -4.09
N LEU A 140 -5.66 -12.99 -3.15
CA LEU A 140 -5.24 -14.28 -2.61
C LEU A 140 -5.82 -15.49 -3.39
N LEU A 141 -6.75 -15.25 -4.33
CA LEU A 141 -7.28 -16.28 -5.20
C LEU A 141 -6.28 -16.65 -6.32
N ASP A 142 -6.53 -17.76 -7.00
CA ASP A 142 -5.81 -18.04 -8.25
C ASP A 142 -6.17 -17.03 -9.35
N ARG A 143 -5.23 -16.82 -10.28
CA ARG A 143 -5.34 -15.83 -11.35
C ARG A 143 -6.66 -15.95 -12.16
N PRO A 144 -7.13 -17.13 -12.58
CA PRO A 144 -8.42 -17.25 -13.28
C PRO A 144 -9.60 -16.73 -12.47
N THR A 145 -9.71 -17.13 -11.19
CA THR A 145 -10.82 -16.73 -10.33
C THR A 145 -10.74 -15.24 -9.98
N ALA A 146 -9.55 -14.72 -9.69
CA ALA A 146 -9.35 -13.29 -9.40
C ALA A 146 -9.64 -12.36 -10.59
N ALA A 147 -9.74 -12.88 -11.82
CA ALA A 147 -9.91 -12.06 -13.03
C ALA A 147 -11.25 -11.31 -13.05
N GLU A 148 -12.32 -11.92 -12.52
CA GLU A 148 -13.62 -11.26 -12.48
C GLU A 148 -13.65 -10.03 -11.56
N TYR A 149 -12.86 -10.05 -10.47
CA TYR A 149 -12.74 -8.96 -9.52
C TYR A 149 -11.93 -7.82 -10.13
N PHE A 150 -10.89 -8.17 -10.88
CA PHE A 150 -10.09 -7.24 -11.65
C PHE A 150 -10.94 -6.47 -12.67
N ASP A 151 -11.84 -7.14 -13.38
CA ASP A 151 -12.74 -6.49 -14.35
C ASP A 151 -13.72 -5.51 -13.68
N LYS A 152 -14.03 -5.71 -12.39
CA LYS A 152 -14.91 -4.85 -11.60
C LYS A 152 -14.21 -3.61 -11.02
N ILE A 153 -12.88 -3.49 -11.11
CA ILE A 153 -12.10 -2.34 -10.55
C ILE A 153 -12.66 -0.99 -11.01
N LYS A 154 -13.10 -0.88 -12.27
CA LYS A 154 -13.67 0.36 -12.81
C LYS A 154 -14.86 0.87 -11.97
N ASN A 155 -15.66 -0.04 -11.41
CA ASN A 155 -16.82 0.31 -10.60
C ASN A 155 -16.39 0.97 -9.30
N LEU A 156 -15.36 0.43 -8.62
CA LEU A 156 -14.79 1.07 -7.44
C LEU A 156 -14.22 2.44 -7.80
N VAL A 157 -13.39 2.53 -8.85
CA VAL A 157 -12.73 3.78 -9.26
C VAL A 157 -13.74 4.88 -9.58
N SER A 158 -14.91 4.54 -10.14
CA SER A 158 -15.98 5.51 -10.41
C SER A 158 -16.62 6.13 -9.16
N GLN A 159 -16.42 5.53 -7.98
CA GLN A 159 -16.89 6.06 -6.69
C GLN A 159 -15.89 7.04 -6.05
N ALA A 160 -14.75 7.29 -6.70
CA ALA A 160 -13.76 8.22 -6.17
C ALA A 160 -14.25 9.67 -6.28
N ASN A 161 -14.06 10.43 -5.20
CA ASN A 161 -14.34 11.84 -5.14
C ASN A 161 -13.09 12.63 -5.53
N GLU A 162 -13.25 13.50 -6.53
CA GLU A 162 -12.24 14.48 -6.90
C GLU A 162 -12.33 15.71 -6.00
N ILE A 163 -11.19 16.16 -5.49
CA ILE A 163 -11.09 17.35 -4.65
C ILE A 163 -10.14 18.34 -5.32
N ASP A 164 -10.67 19.50 -5.68
CA ASP A 164 -9.96 20.64 -6.23
C ASP A 164 -9.04 20.31 -7.42
N GLN A 165 -9.37 19.29 -8.24
CA GLN A 165 -8.54 18.79 -9.35
C GLN A 165 -7.13 18.34 -8.92
N ARG A 166 -6.92 18.10 -7.63
CA ARG A 166 -5.60 17.79 -7.04
C ARG A 166 -5.52 16.41 -6.43
N PHE A 167 -6.66 15.90 -5.97
CA PHE A 167 -6.75 14.66 -5.24
C PHE A 167 -7.91 13.81 -5.74
N LEU A 168 -7.71 12.50 -5.73
CA LEU A 168 -8.78 11.52 -5.72
C LEU A 168 -8.73 10.78 -4.39
N GLN A 169 -9.89 10.62 -3.77
CA GLN A 169 -10.05 9.83 -2.55
C GLN A 169 -11.37 9.08 -2.58
N PHE A 170 -11.47 8.00 -1.83
CA PHE A 170 -12.75 7.36 -1.55
C PHE A 170 -13.37 7.91 -0.27
N ASP A 171 -14.68 7.75 -0.16
CA ASP A 171 -15.39 7.96 1.11
C ASP A 171 -14.83 7.00 2.18
N GLY A 172 -14.57 7.53 3.37
CA GLY A 172 -13.77 6.86 4.42
C GLY A 172 -12.31 7.31 4.49
N GLY A 173 -11.87 8.17 3.57
CA GLY A 173 -10.62 8.93 3.69
C GLY A 173 -9.37 8.08 3.48
N LEU A 174 -8.32 8.34 4.27
CA LEU A 174 -6.99 7.78 4.06
C LEU A 174 -6.99 6.25 4.05
N ILE A 175 -7.59 5.61 5.07
CA ILE A 175 -7.53 4.16 5.24
C ILE A 175 -8.23 3.48 4.06
N THR A 176 -9.46 3.90 3.72
CA THR A 176 -10.19 3.34 2.59
C THR A 176 -9.46 3.55 1.28
N THR A 177 -8.93 4.75 1.06
CA THR A 177 -8.21 5.09 -0.18
C THR A 177 -6.94 4.28 -0.34
N ALA A 178 -6.15 4.16 0.73
CA ALA A 178 -4.92 3.39 0.72
C ALA A 178 -5.20 1.89 0.55
N ASN A 179 -6.17 1.35 1.30
CA ASN A 179 -6.54 -0.07 1.20
C ASN A 179 -7.07 -0.43 -0.19
N ALA A 180 -7.89 0.43 -0.79
CA ALA A 180 -8.41 0.25 -2.15
C ALA A 180 -7.28 0.22 -3.18
N LEU A 181 -6.34 1.16 -3.11
CA LEU A 181 -5.21 1.20 -4.05
C LEU A 181 -4.30 -0.02 -3.89
N HIS A 182 -4.05 -0.45 -2.66
CA HIS A 182 -3.30 -1.68 -2.40
C HIS A 182 -3.98 -2.89 -3.07
N GLY A 183 -5.30 -3.07 -2.86
CA GLY A 183 -6.06 -4.17 -3.48
C GLY A 183 -6.09 -4.11 -5.01
N ILE A 184 -6.35 -2.93 -5.58
CA ILE A 184 -6.34 -2.70 -7.04
C ILE A 184 -5.00 -3.08 -7.66
N LEU A 185 -3.90 -2.61 -7.06
CA LEU A 185 -2.56 -2.83 -7.59
C LEU A 185 -2.08 -4.28 -7.37
N SER A 186 -2.48 -4.91 -6.26
CA SER A 186 -2.21 -6.32 -5.99
C SER A 186 -2.92 -7.24 -7.00
N LEU A 187 -4.19 -6.94 -7.32
CA LEU A 187 -4.91 -7.64 -8.39
C LEU A 187 -4.27 -7.41 -9.76
N ALA A 188 -3.84 -6.18 -10.06
CA ALA A 188 -3.14 -5.85 -11.29
C ALA A 188 -1.84 -6.64 -11.46
N GLU A 189 -1.06 -6.76 -10.38
CA GLU A 189 0.16 -7.57 -10.36
C GLU A 189 -0.15 -9.06 -10.55
N LEU A 190 -1.14 -9.60 -9.83
CA LEU A 190 -1.59 -10.99 -9.99
C LEU A 190 -2.02 -11.28 -11.44
N GLN A 191 -2.69 -10.34 -12.10
CA GLN A 191 -3.12 -10.50 -13.50
C GLN A 191 -2.01 -10.20 -14.51
N GLY A 192 -0.94 -9.50 -14.12
CA GLY A 192 0.06 -8.96 -15.03
C GLY A 192 -0.51 -7.94 -16.03
N LYS A 193 -1.54 -7.19 -15.61
CA LYS A 193 -2.26 -6.22 -16.46
C LYS A 193 -2.42 -4.89 -15.73
N LEU A 194 -2.47 -3.80 -16.49
CA LEU A 194 -2.80 -2.50 -15.91
C LEU A 194 -4.28 -2.47 -15.48
N PRO A 195 -4.58 -2.01 -14.25
CA PRO A 195 -5.95 -1.90 -13.77
C PRO A 195 -6.70 -0.82 -14.56
N ALA A 196 -8.03 -0.82 -14.45
CA ALA A 196 -8.89 0.21 -15.04
C ALA A 196 -8.82 1.56 -14.29
N VAL A 197 -7.60 2.10 -14.14
CA VAL A 197 -7.26 3.39 -13.52
C VAL A 197 -6.35 4.14 -14.50
N THR A 198 -6.72 5.36 -14.89
CA THR A 198 -5.86 6.16 -15.79
C THR A 198 -4.61 6.65 -15.07
N LYS A 199 -3.57 7.05 -15.82
CA LYS A 199 -2.36 7.63 -15.24
C LYS A 199 -2.64 8.92 -14.45
N ASP A 200 -3.58 9.73 -14.92
CA ASP A 200 -4.00 10.96 -14.25
C ASP A 200 -4.72 10.64 -12.93
N GLN A 201 -5.66 9.69 -12.95
CA GLN A 201 -6.33 9.22 -11.74
C GLN A 201 -5.33 8.67 -10.72
N MET A 202 -4.38 7.85 -11.18
CA MET A 202 -3.33 7.30 -10.32
C MET A 202 -2.46 8.40 -9.70
N SER A 203 -2.17 9.46 -10.46
CA SER A 203 -1.41 10.62 -9.97
C SER A 203 -2.21 11.38 -8.90
N LEU A 204 -3.51 11.59 -9.10
CA LEU A 204 -4.39 12.25 -8.13
C LEU A 204 -4.54 11.44 -6.82
N PHE A 205 -4.64 10.12 -6.93
CA PHE A 205 -4.63 9.22 -5.77
C PHE A 205 -3.30 9.26 -5.02
N THR A 206 -2.18 9.23 -5.75
CA THR A 206 -0.84 9.30 -5.16
C THR A 206 -0.64 10.64 -4.44
N ASN A 207 -1.05 11.75 -5.05
CA ASN A 207 -1.03 13.07 -4.43
C ASN A 207 -1.83 13.11 -3.13
N TYR A 208 -2.99 12.45 -3.10
CA TYR A 208 -3.80 12.37 -1.90
C TYR A 208 -3.07 11.63 -0.78
N LEU A 209 -2.54 10.43 -1.04
CA LEU A 209 -1.79 9.63 -0.06
C LEU A 209 -0.59 10.40 0.48
N LEU A 210 0.19 11.00 -0.41
CA LEU A 210 1.34 11.82 -0.06
C LEU A 210 0.91 13.00 0.82
N SER A 211 -0.15 13.72 0.46
CA SER A 211 -0.69 14.82 1.30
C SER A 211 -1.05 14.41 2.73
N ARG A 212 -1.22 13.11 2.97
CA ARG A 212 -1.56 12.51 4.26
C ARG A 212 -0.38 11.80 4.94
N LYS A 213 0.86 12.03 4.50
CA LYS A 213 2.07 11.43 5.10
C LYS A 213 2.21 11.63 6.61
N ARG A 214 1.56 12.65 7.17
CA ARG A 214 1.52 12.91 8.62
C ARG A 214 0.39 12.13 9.29
N VAL A 215 0.61 10.83 9.42
CA VAL A 215 -0.21 9.91 10.22
C VAL A 215 0.36 9.76 11.64
N PHE A 216 -0.52 9.44 12.59
CA PHE A 216 -0.20 9.33 14.02
C PHE A 216 -0.67 8.02 14.67
N THR A 217 -1.27 7.11 13.89
CA THR A 217 -1.70 5.80 14.38
C THR A 217 -1.06 4.70 13.53
N GLU A 218 -0.75 3.57 14.15
CA GLU A 218 -0.13 2.41 13.51
C GLU A 218 -0.95 1.90 12.33
N LYS A 219 -2.28 1.86 12.49
CA LYS A 219 -3.20 1.41 11.43
C LYS A 219 -3.12 2.31 10.21
N SER A 220 -3.24 3.64 10.41
CA SER A 220 -3.16 4.59 9.30
C SER A 220 -1.78 4.60 8.64
N ALA A 221 -0.72 4.46 9.43
CA ALA A 221 0.64 4.38 8.92
C ALA A 221 0.89 3.12 8.10
N PHE A 222 0.43 1.97 8.57
CA PHE A 222 0.50 0.72 7.83
C PHE A 222 -0.22 0.81 6.49
N PHE A 223 -1.49 1.24 6.47
CA PHE A 223 -2.25 1.31 5.22
C PHE A 223 -1.62 2.30 4.23
N LEU A 224 -1.18 3.48 4.70
CA LEU A 224 -0.49 4.45 3.87
C LEU A 224 0.78 3.84 3.24
N LEU A 225 1.63 3.20 4.05
CA LEU A 225 2.87 2.59 3.57
C LEU A 225 2.63 1.40 2.64
N SER A 226 1.63 0.58 2.92
CA SER A 226 1.24 -0.55 2.09
C SER A 226 0.83 -0.09 0.69
N ALA A 227 0.01 0.97 0.60
CA ALA A 227 -0.38 1.56 -0.68
C ALA A 227 0.81 2.21 -1.41
N LEU A 228 1.61 3.05 -0.72
CA LEU A 228 2.77 3.71 -1.31
C LEU A 228 3.85 2.72 -1.74
N GLY A 229 4.09 1.67 -0.96
CA GLY A 229 5.04 0.61 -1.29
C GLY A 229 4.61 -0.17 -2.52
N THR A 230 3.30 -0.47 -2.64
CA THR A 230 2.78 -1.13 -3.85
C THR A 230 2.87 -0.21 -5.06
N LEU A 231 2.57 1.08 -4.92
CA LEU A 231 2.75 2.08 -5.98
C LEU A 231 4.20 2.18 -6.46
N ALA A 232 5.15 2.21 -5.53
CA ALA A 232 6.58 2.34 -5.83
C ALA A 232 7.15 1.10 -6.55
N ASN A 233 6.64 -0.08 -6.21
CA ASN A 233 7.15 -1.36 -6.73
C ASN A 233 6.35 -1.93 -7.90
N ASN A 234 5.22 -1.32 -8.29
CA ASN A 234 4.40 -1.82 -9.37
C ASN A 234 4.97 -1.44 -10.75
N HIS A 235 5.41 -2.43 -11.52
CA HIS A 235 6.01 -2.27 -12.85
C HIS A 235 5.18 -1.43 -13.84
N GLY A 236 3.86 -1.36 -13.67
CA GLY A 236 2.97 -0.62 -14.57
C GLY A 236 2.91 0.90 -14.32
N PHE A 237 3.29 1.35 -13.12
CA PHE A 237 3.15 2.76 -12.69
C PHE A 237 4.43 3.36 -12.11
N VAL A 238 5.58 2.68 -12.19
CA VAL A 238 6.87 3.17 -11.69
C VAL A 238 7.13 4.60 -12.21
N PRO A 239 7.20 5.61 -11.32
CA PRO A 239 7.58 6.95 -11.72
C PRO A 239 9.05 6.91 -12.17
N VAL A 240 9.32 7.25 -13.43
CA VAL A 240 10.70 7.50 -13.87
C VAL A 240 11.15 8.81 -13.25
N THR A 241 12.03 8.74 -12.25
CA THR A 241 12.64 9.92 -11.66
C THR A 241 13.99 10.20 -12.31
N VAL A 242 14.19 11.42 -12.80
CA VAL A 242 15.51 11.93 -13.17
C VAL A 242 15.98 12.83 -12.02
N SER A 243 17.01 12.40 -11.30
CA SER A 243 17.70 13.24 -10.33
C SER A 243 18.99 13.79 -10.95
N LEU A 244 19.25 15.08 -10.74
CA LEU A 244 20.53 15.68 -11.06
C LEU A 244 21.53 15.19 -10.00
N VAL A 245 22.48 14.33 -10.40
CA VAL A 245 23.42 13.68 -9.47
C VAL A 245 24.50 14.65 -8.99
N ASP A 246 24.78 15.72 -9.75
CA ASP A 246 25.83 16.69 -9.43
C ASP A 246 25.46 18.12 -9.87
N PRO A 247 25.97 19.17 -9.20
CA PRO A 247 25.86 20.53 -9.70
C PRO A 247 26.56 20.62 -11.07
N ILE A 248 25.88 21.23 -12.05
CA ILE A 248 26.49 21.55 -13.34
C ILE A 248 27.62 22.55 -13.08
N MET A 249 28.86 22.05 -13.01
CA MET A 249 30.02 22.90 -13.12
C MET A 249 30.10 23.38 -14.57
N ALA A 250 29.63 24.60 -14.80
CA ALA A 250 30.00 25.33 -16.00
C ALA A 250 31.49 25.64 -15.88
N ASP A 251 32.34 24.83 -16.51
CA ASP A 251 33.72 25.21 -16.77
C ASP A 251 33.68 26.45 -17.67
N ARG A 252 33.91 27.62 -17.07
CA ARG A 252 34.29 28.81 -17.84
C ARG A 252 35.76 28.63 -18.21
N SER A 253 36.02 27.79 -19.19
CA SER A 253 37.29 27.77 -19.89
C SER A 253 37.35 28.98 -20.85
N LYS A 254 37.91 30.07 -20.32
CA LYS A 254 38.45 31.29 -20.97
C LYS A 254 37.53 32.11 -21.88
#